data_AF-A0A1L5KK20-F1
#
_entry.id   AF-A0A1L5KK20-F1
#
_cell.length_a   1.000
_cell.length_b   1.000
_cell.length_c   1.000
_cell.angle_alpha   90.00
_cell.angle_beta   90.00
_cell.angle_gamma   90.00
#
_symmetry.space_group_name_H-M   'P 1'
#
loop_
_entity.id
_entity.type
_entity.pdbx_description
1 polymer ?
#
loop_
_entity_poly.entity_id
_entity_poly.type
_entity_poly.pdbx_seq_one_letter_code
_entity_poly.pdbx_strand_id
1 'polypeptide(L)'
;MMTLITVKEYEKIKPVFFGMSNECQVYGDKIVSRGLKGMTCTIHLGDTAFTVDIPMPGRHMVYNALAAAAVGNIYGLTTEQIKAGIESLEPISGRFRMIETDKFLIVDDCYNA
;
A
#
# COMPACT_ATOMS: atom_id res chain seq x y z
N MET A 1 -19.96 -15.75 7.53
CA MET A 1 -18.73 -15.74 6.71
C MET A 1 -17.58 -15.44 7.67
N MET A 2 -16.77 -16.44 8.01
CA MET A 2 -15.68 -16.29 8.99
C MET A 2 -14.54 -15.53 8.32
N THR A 3 -14.33 -14.26 8.69
CA THR A 3 -13.26 -13.43 8.14
C THR A 3 -11.93 -13.83 8.79
N LEU A 4 -10.84 -13.81 8.01
CA LEU A 4 -9.51 -14.20 8.48
C LEU A 4 -9.03 -13.43 9.73
N ILE A 5 -9.56 -12.22 9.95
CA ILE A 5 -9.28 -11.39 11.13
C ILE A 5 -9.65 -12.05 12.47
N THR A 6 -10.45 -13.11 12.45
CA THR A 6 -10.82 -13.88 13.65
C THR A 6 -9.76 -14.89 14.08
N VAL A 7 -8.73 -15.14 13.26
CA VAL A 7 -7.64 -16.07 13.57
C VAL A 7 -6.69 -15.43 14.60
N LYS A 8 -6.58 -16.03 15.79
CA LYS A 8 -5.73 -15.50 16.87
C LYS A 8 -4.29 -16.00 16.82
N GLU A 9 -4.08 -17.22 16.33
CA GLU A 9 -2.79 -17.91 16.33
C GLU A 9 -2.81 -19.02 15.27
N TYR A 10 -1.70 -19.20 14.56
CA TYR A 10 -1.48 -20.31 13.65
C TYR A 10 -0.05 -20.81 13.84
N GLU A 11 0.14 -22.11 14.15
CA GLU A 11 1.48 -22.70 14.38
C GLU A 11 2.34 -21.91 15.38
N LYS A 12 1.74 -21.41 16.48
CA LYS A 12 2.39 -20.54 17.50
C LYS A 12 2.85 -19.17 17.01
N ILE A 13 2.48 -18.80 15.80
CA ILE A 13 2.73 -17.47 15.23
C ILE A 13 1.46 -16.65 15.38
N LYS A 14 1.59 -15.47 15.99
CA LYS A 14 0.52 -14.47 16.01
C LYS A 14 0.50 -13.76 14.66
N PRO A 15 -0.60 -13.85 13.88
CA PRO A 15 -0.70 -13.14 12.62
C PRO A 15 -0.74 -11.62 12.85
N VAL A 16 -0.29 -10.89 11.83
CA VAL A 16 -0.50 -9.43 11.73
C VAL A 16 -1.47 -9.18 10.60
N PHE A 17 -2.62 -8.60 10.93
CA PHE A 17 -3.65 -8.28 9.95
C PHE A 17 -3.49 -6.86 9.41
N PHE A 18 -3.64 -6.73 8.11
CA PHE A 18 -3.70 -5.44 7.42
C PHE A 18 -4.95 -5.33 6.54
N GLY A 19 -5.51 -4.13 6.39
CA GLY A 19 -6.68 -3.93 5.54
C GLY A 19 -7.33 -2.56 5.67
N MET A 20 -8.57 -2.41 5.21
CA MET A 20 -9.30 -1.13 5.29
C MET A 20 -10.19 -1.02 6.54
N SER A 21 -10.34 -2.12 7.28
CA SER A 21 -11.08 -2.13 8.54
C SER A 21 -10.16 -1.67 9.67
N ASN A 22 -10.67 -0.80 10.55
CA ASN A 22 -9.97 -0.38 11.76
C ASN A 22 -9.84 -1.50 12.81
N GLU A 23 -10.41 -2.67 12.56
CA GLU A 23 -10.17 -3.89 13.33
C GLU A 23 -8.80 -4.51 13.03
N CYS A 24 -8.16 -4.15 11.91
CA CYS A 24 -6.81 -4.61 11.57
C CYS A 24 -5.75 -3.84 12.37
N GLN A 25 -4.63 -4.50 12.68
CA GLN A 25 -3.49 -3.87 13.38
C GLN A 25 -2.82 -2.77 12.54
N VAL A 26 -2.86 -2.92 11.22
CA VAL A 26 -2.45 -1.90 10.26
C VAL A 26 -3.60 -1.64 9.32
N TYR A 27 -4.09 -0.41 9.24
CA TYR A 27 -5.22 -0.12 8.37
C TYR A 27 -5.14 1.21 7.64
N GLY A 28 -5.85 1.27 6.52
CA GLY A 28 -5.90 2.45 5.65
C GLY A 28 -7.27 3.10 5.67
N ASP A 29 -7.31 4.43 5.81
CA ASP A 29 -8.51 5.25 5.59
C ASP A 29 -8.20 6.48 4.73
N LYS A 30 -9.22 7.32 4.49
CA LYS A 30 -9.11 8.55 3.65
C LYS A 30 -8.47 8.28 2.29
N ILE A 31 -8.88 7.18 1.66
CA ILE A 31 -8.32 6.71 0.38
C ILE A 31 -8.87 7.55 -0.76
N VAL A 32 -7.97 8.26 -1.44
CA VAL A 32 -8.30 9.15 -2.57
C VAL A 32 -7.54 8.69 -3.81
N SER A 33 -8.23 8.56 -4.94
CA SER A 33 -7.58 8.35 -6.23
C SER A 33 -6.97 9.65 -6.73
N ARG A 34 -5.71 9.59 -7.18
CA ARG A 34 -5.03 10.68 -7.90
C ARG A 34 -4.96 10.39 -9.41
N GLY A 35 -5.85 9.54 -9.92
CA GLY A 35 -5.83 9.06 -11.30
C GLY A 35 -4.60 8.19 -11.54
N LEU A 36 -3.94 8.41 -12.68
CA LEU A 36 -2.73 7.66 -13.05
C LEU A 36 -1.53 8.01 -12.16
N LYS A 37 -1.55 9.14 -11.46
CA LYS A 37 -0.50 9.54 -10.51
C LYS A 37 -0.50 8.71 -9.22
N GLY A 38 -1.49 7.84 -9.04
CA GLY A 38 -1.53 6.90 -7.93
C GLY A 38 -2.68 7.12 -6.94
N MET A 39 -2.43 6.81 -5.68
CA MET A 39 -3.41 6.86 -4.59
C MET A 39 -2.83 7.65 -3.42
N THR A 40 -3.67 8.36 -2.67
CA THR A 40 -3.31 8.86 -1.33
C THR A 40 -4.11 8.08 -0.29
N CYS A 41 -3.47 7.73 0.83
CA CYS A 41 -4.08 6.98 1.93
C CYS A 41 -3.51 7.49 3.26
N THR A 42 -4.29 7.44 4.33
CA THR A 42 -3.74 7.55 5.69
C THR A 42 -3.59 6.16 6.28
N ILE A 43 -2.35 5.78 6.60
CA ILE A 43 -2.02 4.50 7.23
C ILE A 43 -1.99 4.70 8.74
N HIS A 44 -2.71 3.85 9.45
CA HIS A 44 -2.73 3.75 10.91
C HIS A 44 -1.92 2.54 11.34
N LEU A 45 -1.02 2.74 12.31
CA LEU A 45 -0.01 1.79 12.76
C LEU A 45 0.16 1.95 14.27
N GLY A 46 -0.52 1.10 15.04
CA GLY A 46 -0.64 1.26 16.49
C GLY A 46 -1.27 2.62 16.84
N ASP A 47 -0.57 3.41 17.66
CA ASP A 47 -1.01 4.75 18.06
C ASP A 47 -0.59 5.87 17.09
N THR A 48 0.08 5.52 15.99
CA THR A 48 0.56 6.48 14.99
C THR A 48 -0.25 6.41 13.71
N ALA A 49 -0.37 7.53 13.02
CA ALA A 49 -0.98 7.59 11.70
C ALA A 49 -0.24 8.60 10.82
N PHE A 50 -0.08 8.27 9.55
CA PHE A 50 0.59 9.13 8.58
C PHE A 50 -0.08 9.01 7.21
N THR A 51 -0.19 10.14 6.52
CA THR A 51 -0.66 10.18 5.13
C THR A 51 0.50 9.86 4.20
N VAL A 52 0.27 8.98 3.23
CA VAL A 52 1.26 8.53 2.26
C VAL A 52 0.70 8.64 0.84
N ASP A 53 1.57 9.02 -0.09
CA ASP A 53 1.31 8.94 -1.51
C ASP A 53 1.86 7.62 -2.06
N ILE A 54 0.99 6.83 -2.68
CA ILE A 54 1.34 5.58 -3.32
C ILE A 54 1.39 5.87 -4.82
N PRO A 55 2.58 5.92 -5.45
CA PRO A 55 2.76 6.37 -6.83
C PRO A 55 2.32 5.32 -7.87
N MET A 56 1.32 4.52 -7.54
CA MET A 56 0.75 3.48 -8.40
C MET A 56 -0.77 3.50 -8.33
N PRO A 57 -1.49 3.47 -9.46
CA PRO A 57 -2.94 3.54 -9.49
C PRO A 57 -3.59 2.27 -8.94
N GLY A 58 -4.78 2.44 -8.37
CA GLY A 58 -5.65 1.33 -7.98
C GLY A 58 -5.65 1.01 -6.49
N ARG A 59 -6.84 0.67 -5.97
CA ARG A 59 -7.02 0.37 -4.54
C ARG A 59 -6.22 -0.84 -4.05
N HIS A 60 -5.91 -1.79 -4.93
CA HIS A 60 -5.07 -2.94 -4.60
C HIS A 60 -3.65 -2.51 -4.19
N MET A 61 -3.12 -1.41 -4.74
CA MET A 61 -1.82 -0.87 -4.33
C MET A 61 -1.83 -0.30 -2.91
N VAL A 62 -3.00 0.15 -2.44
CA VAL A 62 -3.16 0.52 -1.02
C VAL A 62 -3.02 -0.69 -0.11
N TYR A 63 -3.56 -1.86 -0.48
CA TYR A 63 -3.34 -3.10 0.29
C TYR A 63 -1.87 -3.48 0.32
N ASN A 64 -1.14 -3.34 -0.79
CA ASN A 64 0.30 -3.60 -0.84
C ASN A 64 1.08 -2.64 0.06
N ALA A 65 0.71 -1.35 0.08
CA ALA A 65 1.33 -0.35 0.96
C ALA A 65 1.07 -0.68 2.44
N LEU A 66 -0.14 -1.11 2.80
CA LEU A 66 -0.49 -1.53 4.16
C LEU A 66 0.30 -2.78 4.60
N ALA A 67 0.46 -3.76 3.71
CA ALA A 67 1.29 -4.94 3.96
C ALA A 67 2.76 -4.54 4.18
N ALA A 68 3.30 -3.67 3.32
CA ALA A 68 4.67 -3.17 3.45
C ALA A 68 4.87 -2.38 4.75
N ALA A 69 3.90 -1.55 5.14
CA ALA A 69 3.93 -0.81 6.40
C ALA A 69 3.92 -1.75 7.62
N ALA A 70 3.09 -2.80 7.59
CA ALA A 70 3.09 -3.83 8.63
C ALA A 70 4.46 -4.51 8.77
N VAL A 71 5.07 -4.91 7.65
CA VAL A 71 6.41 -5.50 7.65
C VAL A 71 7.46 -4.51 8.16
N GLY A 72 7.48 -3.28 7.64
CA GLY A 72 8.43 -2.25 8.08
C GLY A 72 8.37 -2.01 9.59
N ASN A 73 7.16 -1.92 10.15
CA ASN A 73 6.97 -1.76 11.59
C ASN A 73 7.46 -2.98 12.40
N ILE A 74 7.22 -4.21 11.92
CA ILE A 74 7.74 -5.44 12.55
C ILE A 74 9.28 -5.41 12.62
N TYR A 75 9.94 -4.87 11.61
CA TYR A 75 11.40 -4.71 11.56
C TYR A 75 11.91 -3.42 12.23
N GLY A 76 11.05 -2.65 12.88
CA GLY A 76 11.44 -1.47 13.66
C GLY A 76 11.76 -0.22 12.85
N LEU A 77 11.27 -0.12 11.61
CA LEU A 77 11.38 1.11 10.83
C LEU A 77 10.47 2.19 11.42
N THR A 78 10.93 3.43 11.36
CA THR A 78 10.14 4.61 11.71
C THR A 78 9.02 4.87 10.69
N THR A 79 7.99 5.60 11.09
CA THR A 79 6.90 6.03 10.21
C THR A 79 7.42 6.81 9.00
N GLU A 80 8.47 7.60 9.18
CA GLU A 80 9.12 8.39 8.13
C GLU A 80 9.84 7.49 7.12
N GLN A 81 10.55 6.46 7.58
CA GLN A 81 11.20 5.47 6.71
C GLN A 81 10.19 4.64 5.93
N ILE A 82 9.11 4.20 6.57
CA ILE A 82 8.03 3.46 5.92
C ILE A 82 7.37 4.32 4.84
N LYS A 83 7.00 5.55 5.19
CA LYS A 83 6.41 6.53 4.25
C LYS A 83 7.34 6.77 3.06
N ALA A 84 8.61 7.07 3.31
CA ALA A 84 9.59 7.33 2.27
C ALA A 84 9.76 6.13 1.32
N GLY A 85 9.82 4.90 1.86
CA GLY A 85 9.96 3.69 1.04
C GLY A 85 8.73 3.39 0.17
N ILE A 86 7.52 3.69 0.66
CA ILE A 86 6.29 3.58 -0.13
C ILE A 86 6.26 4.66 -1.24
N GLU A 87 6.62 5.89 -0.90
CA GLU A 87 6.61 7.04 -1.83
C GLU A 87 7.69 6.95 -2.90
N SER A 88 8.79 6.23 -2.63
CA SER A 88 9.86 5.98 -3.60
C SER A 88 9.58 4.81 -4.56
N LEU A 89 8.39 4.20 -4.52
CA LEU A 89 8.04 3.09 -5.40
C LEU A 89 8.07 3.54 -6.87
N GLU A 90 8.92 2.92 -7.67
CA GLU A 90 8.93 3.10 -9.12
C GLU A 90 8.19 1.93 -9.81
N PRO A 91 7.43 2.21 -10.89
CA PRO A 91 6.84 1.16 -11.70
C PRO A 91 7.91 0.20 -12.23
N ILE A 92 7.68 -1.11 -12.09
CA ILE A 92 8.54 -2.12 -12.69
C ILE A 92 8.38 -2.03 -14.22
N SER A 93 9.48 -2.08 -14.98
CA SER A 93 9.44 -2.07 -16.45
C SER A 93 8.44 -3.11 -16.98
N GLY A 94 7.49 -2.66 -17.81
CA GLY A 94 6.44 -3.47 -18.42
C GLY A 94 5.14 -3.60 -17.60
N ARG A 95 5.12 -3.20 -16.32
CA ARG A 95 3.90 -3.15 -15.50
C ARG A 95 3.55 -1.70 -15.19
N PHE A 96 2.49 -1.19 -15.82
CA PHE A 96 2.02 0.19 -15.59
C PHE A 96 3.09 1.27 -15.78
N ARG A 97 3.95 1.13 -16.79
CA ARG A 97 4.96 2.14 -17.10
C ARG A 97 4.30 3.35 -17.75
N MET A 98 4.34 4.49 -17.06
CA MET A 98 3.87 5.76 -17.62
C MET A 98 4.99 6.43 -18.41
N ILE A 99 4.73 6.71 -19.69
CA ILE A 99 5.64 7.44 -20.57
C ILE A 99 4.94 8.74 -20.94
N GLU A 100 5.34 9.84 -20.29
CA GLU A 100 4.89 11.18 -20.64
C GLU A 100 5.58 11.66 -21.92
N THR A 101 4.78 12.18 -22.86
CA THR A 101 5.24 12.88 -24.06
C THR A 101 4.61 14.27 -24.09
N ASP A 102 5.09 15.16 -24.95
CA ASP A 102 4.56 16.53 -25.07
C ASP A 102 3.05 16.63 -25.36
N LYS A 103 2.44 15.54 -25.87
CA LYS A 103 1.03 15.53 -26.31
C LYS A 103 0.17 14.46 -25.64
N PHE A 104 0.78 13.36 -25.19
CA PHE A 104 0.07 12.19 -24.70
C PHE A 104 0.77 11.58 -23.48
N LEU A 105 -0.03 11.01 -22.61
CA LEU A 105 0.42 10.07 -21.60
C LEU A 105 0.21 8.65 -22.14
N ILE A 106 1.29 7.93 -22.37
CA ILE A 106 1.26 6.52 -22.80
C ILE A 106 1.34 5.66 -21.55
N VAL A 107 0.41 4.72 -21.40
CA VAL A 107 0.44 3.70 -20.34
C VAL A 107 0.88 2.40 -20.99
N ASP A 108 2.14 2.01 -20.74
CA ASP A 108 2.74 0.76 -21.20
C ASP A 108 2.51 -0.34 -20.14
N ASP A 109 1.53 -1.20 -20.42
CA ASP A 109 1.14 -2.36 -19.61
C ASP A 109 1.18 -3.66 -20.44
N CYS A 110 2.04 -3.70 -21.46
CA CYS A 110 2.10 -4.78 -22.45
C CYS A 110 2.81 -6.06 -21.96
N TYR A 111 3.17 -6.15 -20.67
CA TYR A 111 3.95 -7.28 -20.16
C TYR A 111 3.16 -8.59 -20.13
N ASN A 112 1.83 -8.54 -20.00
CA ASN A 112 0.99 -9.74 -19.88
C ASN A 112 -0.20 -9.81 -20.86
N ALA A 113 -0.46 -8.77 -21.65
CA ALA A 113 -1.54 -8.73 -22.64
C ALA A 113 -1.14 -7.87 -23.85
#